data_AF-A0A961JRS2-F1
#
_entry.id   AF-A0A961JRS2-F1
#
_cell.length_a   1.000
_cell.length_b   1.000
_cell.length_c   1.000
_cell.angle_alpha   90.00
_cell.angle_beta   90.00
_cell.angle_gamma   90.00
#
_symmetry.space_group_name_H-M   'P 1'
#
loop_
_entity.id
_entity.type
_entity.pdbx_description
1 polymer ?
#
loop_
_entity_poly.entity_id
_entity_poly.type
_entity_poly.pdbx_seq_one_letter_code
_entity_poly.pdbx_strand_id
1 'polypeptide(L)'
;LVRIFAVALGMTGVLIVLAPQLSGFETADGGATQALGAMMVLMGAVFAALAQIFLRKMVATERAATVVLYFTLSSTLFSLFTIPFGWVRPDGHDAALLIAAGLAGGIGQGLLTSSYRFAHASLVAPFDYVSMIFAIAIGYFLFAEVPTLQTLAGGALIAAAGILIIWRESRLGMNRDKPRGAGPPPQV
;
A
#
# COMPACT_ATOMS: atom_id res chain seq x y z
N LEU A 1 9.93 22.62 2.92
CA LEU A 1 9.66 23.03 1.51
C LEU A 1 9.70 21.84 0.56
N VAL A 2 10.87 21.25 0.27
CA VAL A 2 10.97 20.13 -0.72
C VAL A 2 10.07 18.91 -0.41
N ARG A 3 9.93 18.51 0.86
CA ARG A 3 9.01 17.41 1.25
C ARG A 3 7.54 17.75 0.93
N ILE A 4 7.11 18.98 1.21
CA ILE A 4 5.74 19.43 0.95
C ILE A 4 5.50 19.50 -0.57
N PHE A 5 6.50 19.97 -1.33
CA PHE A 5 6.41 20.00 -2.79
C PHE A 5 6.31 18.60 -3.39
N ALA A 6 7.09 17.63 -2.88
CA ALA A 6 6.99 16.25 -3.33
C ALA A 6 5.64 15.61 -2.96
N VAL A 7 5.09 15.89 -1.78
CA VAL A 7 3.74 15.44 -1.40
C VAL A 7 2.68 16.07 -2.31
N ALA A 8 2.79 17.38 -2.61
CA ALA A 8 1.89 18.04 -3.54
C ALA A 8 1.96 17.42 -4.94
N LEU A 9 3.18 17.15 -5.43
CA LEU A 9 3.40 16.48 -6.72
C LEU A 9 2.77 15.07 -6.72
N GLY A 10 2.99 14.28 -5.67
CA GLY A 10 2.36 12.95 -5.53
C GLY A 10 0.83 13.02 -5.51
N MET A 11 0.26 13.98 -4.78
CA MET A 11 -1.19 14.23 -4.76
C MET A 11 -1.72 14.62 -6.13
N THR A 12 -1.01 15.45 -6.90
CA THR A 12 -1.37 15.78 -8.28
C THR A 12 -1.37 14.53 -9.16
N GLY A 13 -0.39 13.63 -8.99
CA GLY A 13 -0.34 12.36 -9.71
C GLY A 13 -1.56 11.48 -9.43
N VAL A 14 -1.97 11.38 -8.16
CA VAL A 14 -3.18 10.66 -7.75
C VAL A 14 -4.44 11.26 -8.39
N LEU A 15 -4.55 12.59 -8.44
CA LEU A 15 -5.67 13.27 -9.11
C LEU A 15 -5.71 12.98 -10.62
N ILE A 16 -4.56 12.89 -11.28
CA ILE A 16 -4.49 12.55 -12.71
C ILE A 16 -4.96 11.10 -12.95
N VAL A 17 -4.62 10.16 -12.06
CA VAL A 17 -5.10 8.77 -12.15
C VAL A 17 -6.62 8.69 -11.92
N LEU A 18 -7.17 9.52 -11.03
CA LEU A 18 -8.60 9.55 -10.72
C LEU A 18 -9.43 10.36 -11.73
N ALA A 19 -8.82 11.28 -12.47
CA ALA A 19 -9.49 12.12 -13.46
C ALA A 19 -10.42 11.36 -14.43
N PRO A 20 -10.03 10.23 -15.07
CA PRO A 20 -10.92 9.48 -15.96
C PRO A 20 -12.13 8.87 -15.24
N GLN A 21 -11.97 8.50 -13.97
CA GLN A 21 -13.03 7.90 -13.14
C GLN A 21 -14.04 8.96 -12.68
N LEU A 22 -13.61 10.22 -12.61
CA LEU A 22 -14.44 11.38 -12.32
C LEU A 22 -15.12 11.93 -13.59
N SER A 23 -14.49 11.88 -14.77
CA SER A 23 -15.12 12.31 -16.03
C SER A 23 -16.32 11.45 -16.44
N GLY A 24 -16.52 10.28 -15.81
CA GLY A 24 -17.72 9.47 -15.96
C GLY A 24 -19.03 10.21 -15.62
N PHE A 25 -18.98 11.33 -14.89
CA PHE A 25 -20.15 12.18 -14.61
C PHE A 25 -20.89 12.68 -15.86
N GLU A 26 -20.25 12.75 -17.04
CA GLU A 26 -20.87 13.28 -18.27
C GLU A 26 -21.54 12.21 -19.15
N THR A 27 -21.20 10.93 -19.00
CA THR A 27 -21.78 9.83 -19.79
C THR A 27 -22.91 9.14 -19.04
N ALA A 28 -24.11 9.21 -19.59
CA ALA A 28 -25.39 8.79 -19.01
C ALA A 28 -25.57 7.29 -18.68
N ASP A 29 -24.56 6.44 -18.91
CA ASP A 29 -24.68 4.97 -18.80
C ASP A 29 -23.85 4.32 -17.66
N GLY A 30 -23.48 5.06 -16.60
CA GLY A 30 -22.80 4.43 -15.44
C GLY A 30 -21.92 5.34 -14.57
N GLY A 31 -21.86 6.64 -14.87
CA GLY A 31 -20.99 7.61 -14.21
C GLY A 31 -21.07 7.67 -12.69
N ALA A 32 -22.28 7.48 -12.13
CA ALA A 32 -22.49 7.53 -10.69
C ALA A 32 -21.72 6.41 -9.94
N THR A 33 -21.62 5.22 -10.54
CA THR A 33 -20.96 4.05 -9.92
C THR A 33 -19.44 4.20 -9.95
N GLN A 34 -18.87 4.74 -11.03
CA GLN A 34 -17.43 5.01 -11.13
C GLN A 34 -16.99 6.13 -10.18
N ALA A 35 -17.77 7.20 -10.05
CA ALA A 35 -17.49 8.28 -9.10
C ALA A 35 -17.60 7.81 -7.64
N LEU A 36 -18.59 6.98 -7.31
CA LEU A 36 -18.69 6.33 -6.00
C LEU A 36 -17.47 5.44 -5.73
N GLY A 37 -17.02 4.66 -6.72
CA GLY A 37 -15.81 3.85 -6.63
C GLY A 37 -14.56 4.69 -6.33
N ALA A 38 -14.36 5.81 -7.05
CA ALA A 38 -13.25 6.73 -6.81
C ALA A 38 -13.26 7.30 -5.38
N MET A 39 -14.43 7.71 -4.88
CA MET A 39 -14.59 8.21 -3.51
C MET A 39 -14.34 7.13 -2.45
N MET A 40 -14.79 5.90 -2.68
CA MET A 40 -14.53 4.76 -1.80
C MET A 40 -13.05 4.40 -1.76
N VAL A 41 -12.34 4.46 -2.89
CA VAL A 41 -10.89 4.23 -2.96
C VAL A 41 -10.13 5.29 -2.18
N LEU A 42 -10.49 6.58 -2.32
CA LEU A 42 -9.88 7.66 -1.55
C LEU A 42 -10.11 7.49 -0.05
N MET A 43 -11.34 7.17 0.36
CA MET A 43 -11.65 6.91 1.76
C MET A 43 -10.87 5.69 2.29
N GLY A 44 -10.82 4.61 1.51
CA GLY A 44 -10.03 3.41 1.80
C GLY A 44 -8.54 3.72 1.95
N ALA A 45 -7.98 4.58 1.11
CA ALA A 45 -6.59 5.01 1.19
C ALA A 45 -6.29 5.77 2.50
N VAL A 46 -7.22 6.61 2.97
CA VAL A 46 -7.08 7.29 4.28
C VAL A 46 -7.09 6.28 5.42
N PHE A 47 -8.02 5.33 5.43
CA PHE A 47 -8.06 4.27 6.44
C PHE A 47 -6.81 3.38 6.40
N ALA A 48 -6.34 3.02 5.20
CA ALA A 48 -5.11 2.25 5.02
C ALA A 48 -3.88 3.02 5.56
N ALA A 49 -3.78 4.32 5.29
CA ALA A 49 -2.71 5.16 5.83
C ALA A 49 -2.74 5.23 7.36
N LEU A 50 -3.92 5.42 7.96
CA LEU A 50 -4.10 5.38 9.41
C LEU A 50 -3.72 4.02 9.99
N ALA A 51 -4.16 2.92 9.36
CA ALA A 51 -3.82 1.56 9.76
C ALA A 51 -2.30 1.34 9.74
N GLN A 52 -1.60 1.79 8.69
CA GLN A 52 -0.14 1.70 8.64
C GLN A 52 0.56 2.52 9.73
N ILE A 53 0.04 3.70 10.07
CA ILE A 53 0.58 4.53 11.16
C ILE A 53 0.40 3.82 12.51
N PHE A 54 -0.78 3.27 12.79
CA PHE A 54 -1.04 2.52 14.02
C PHE A 54 -0.19 1.24 14.08
N LEU A 55 -0.08 0.52 12.97
CA LEU A 55 0.75 -0.67 12.85
C LEU A 55 2.21 -0.34 13.21
N ARG A 56 2.75 0.74 12.64
CA ARG A 56 4.12 1.19 12.91
C ARG A 56 4.34 1.55 14.38
N LYS A 57 3.33 2.13 15.05
CA LYS A 57 3.38 2.41 16.49
C LYS A 57 3.33 1.13 17.34
N MET A 58 2.51 0.14 16.96
CA MET A 58 2.39 -1.12 17.69
C MET A 58 3.61 -2.03 17.54
N VAL A 59 4.19 -2.13 16.34
CA VAL A 59 5.40 -2.95 16.10
C VAL A 59 6.62 -2.41 16.84
N ALA A 60 6.61 -1.15 17.31
CA ALA A 60 7.67 -0.58 18.14
C ALA A 60 7.65 -1.13 19.58
N THR A 61 6.51 -1.61 20.08
CA THR A 61 6.35 -2.12 21.45
C THR A 61 6.15 -3.64 21.49
N GLU A 62 5.53 -4.21 20.46
CA GLU A 62 5.13 -5.62 20.39
C GLU A 62 5.89 -6.41 19.33
N ARG A 63 5.95 -7.74 19.50
CA ARG A 63 6.53 -8.62 18.48
C ARG A 63 5.73 -8.50 17.19
N ALA A 64 6.44 -8.24 16.10
CA ALA A 64 5.86 -7.98 14.79
C ALA A 64 4.92 -9.11 14.28
N ALA A 65 5.25 -10.37 14.58
CA ALA A 65 4.39 -11.52 14.29
C ALA A 65 3.04 -11.48 15.03
N THR A 66 3.04 -11.01 16.29
CA THR A 66 1.83 -10.84 17.09
C THR A 66 0.93 -9.76 16.48
N VAL A 67 1.51 -8.65 16.04
CA VAL A 67 0.74 -7.56 15.42
C VAL A 67 0.07 -8.02 14.12
N VAL A 68 0.78 -8.77 13.26
CA VAL A 68 0.19 -9.34 12.04
C VAL A 68 -0.91 -10.35 12.37
N LEU A 69 -0.70 -11.21 13.35
CA LEU A 69 -1.70 -12.18 13.79
C LEU A 69 -2.99 -11.47 14.24
N TYR A 70 -2.89 -10.48 15.13
CA TYR A 70 -4.06 -9.72 15.61
C TYR A 70 -4.72 -8.90 14.50
N PHE A 71 -3.94 -8.32 13.58
CA PHE A 71 -4.45 -7.57 12.44
C PHE A 71 -5.25 -8.49 11.50
N THR A 72 -4.71 -9.64 11.13
CA THR A 72 -5.38 -10.63 10.27
C THR A 72 -6.59 -11.23 10.97
N LEU A 73 -6.51 -11.52 12.26
CA LEU A 73 -7.63 -12.03 13.05
C LEU A 73 -8.77 -11.01 13.12
N SER A 74 -8.45 -9.74 13.43
CA SER A 74 -9.44 -8.66 13.49
C SER A 74 -10.06 -8.41 12.13
N SER A 75 -9.25 -8.38 11.06
CA SER A 75 -9.73 -8.20 9.68
C SER A 75 -10.65 -9.34 9.26
N THR A 76 -10.31 -10.58 9.59
CA THR A 76 -11.17 -11.75 9.35
C THR A 76 -12.48 -11.63 10.11
N LEU A 77 -12.44 -11.21 11.38
CA LEU A 77 -13.64 -11.04 12.20
C LEU A 77 -14.56 -9.96 11.62
N PHE A 78 -14.02 -8.78 11.29
CA PHE A 78 -14.77 -7.70 10.66
C PHE A 78 -15.29 -8.07 9.28
N SER A 79 -14.52 -8.82 8.48
CA SER A 79 -14.98 -9.37 7.22
C SER A 79 -16.16 -10.31 7.41
N LEU A 80 -16.18 -11.12 8.48
CA LEU A 80 -17.29 -12.02 8.80
C LEU A 80 -18.58 -11.25 9.15
N PHE A 81 -18.47 -10.07 9.76
CA PHE A 81 -19.62 -9.18 9.97
C PHE A 81 -20.25 -8.65 8.68
N THR A 82 -19.59 -8.81 7.52
CA THR A 82 -20.16 -8.43 6.21
C THR A 82 -21.07 -9.50 5.59
N ILE A 83 -21.21 -10.68 6.21
CA ILE A 83 -22.13 -11.75 5.78
C ILE A 83 -23.54 -11.27 5.40
N PRO A 84 -24.24 -10.39 6.16
CA PRO A 84 -25.60 -9.98 5.82
C PRO A 84 -25.69 -9.09 4.57
N PHE A 85 -24.57 -8.65 3.97
CA PHE A 85 -24.57 -7.78 2.79
C PHE A 85 -24.68 -8.52 1.45
N GLY A 86 -25.04 -9.81 1.45
CA GLY A 86 -25.36 -10.57 0.23
C GLY A 86 -24.16 -11.20 -0.46
N TRP A 87 -23.40 -12.02 0.26
CA TRP A 87 -22.25 -12.75 -0.31
C TRP A 87 -22.65 -13.62 -1.50
N VAL A 88 -22.01 -13.39 -2.65
CA VAL A 88 -22.03 -14.34 -3.77
C VAL A 88 -21.19 -15.55 -3.34
N ARG A 89 -21.76 -16.76 -3.41
CA ARG A 89 -20.99 -17.98 -3.12
C ARG A 89 -19.96 -18.17 -4.23
N PRO A 90 -18.65 -18.15 -3.92
CA PRO A 90 -17.63 -18.39 -4.92
C PRO A 90 -17.75 -19.84 -5.43
N ASP A 91 -17.50 -20.03 -6.72
CA ASP A 91 -17.32 -21.36 -7.30
C ASP A 91 -16.07 -22.05 -6.71
N GLY A 92 -15.94 -23.38 -6.86
CA GLY A 92 -14.78 -24.12 -6.35
C GLY A 92 -13.44 -23.57 -6.88
N HIS A 93 -13.42 -23.10 -8.12
CA HIS A 93 -12.25 -22.44 -8.71
C HIS A 93 -11.95 -21.09 -8.05
N ASP A 94 -12.95 -20.24 -7.87
CA ASP A 94 -12.80 -18.91 -7.27
C ASP A 94 -12.42 -19.00 -5.79
N ALA A 95 -12.94 -20.00 -5.08
CA ALA A 95 -12.56 -20.30 -3.71
C ALA A 95 -11.08 -20.70 -3.60
N ALA A 96 -10.58 -21.52 -4.54
CA ALA A 96 -9.16 -21.88 -4.58
C ALA A 96 -8.26 -20.67 -4.83
N LEU A 97 -8.66 -19.77 -5.75
CA LEU A 97 -7.95 -18.51 -6.01
C LEU A 97 -7.96 -17.58 -4.79
N LEU A 98 -9.09 -17.45 -4.09
CA LEU A 98 -9.19 -16.65 -2.86
C LEU A 98 -8.30 -17.18 -1.75
N ILE A 99 -8.24 -18.50 -1.57
CA ILE A 99 -7.35 -19.14 -0.59
C ILE A 99 -5.89 -18.90 -0.97
N ALA A 100 -5.52 -19.08 -2.24
CA ALA A 100 -4.17 -18.83 -2.72
C ALA A 100 -3.75 -17.36 -2.54
N ALA A 101 -4.64 -16.42 -2.85
CA ALA A 101 -4.42 -14.99 -2.64
C ALA A 101 -4.26 -14.65 -1.16
N GLY A 102 -5.09 -15.24 -0.28
CA GLY A 102 -5.01 -15.06 1.16
C GLY A 102 -3.69 -15.59 1.75
N LEU A 103 -3.25 -16.77 1.32
CA LEU A 103 -1.97 -17.36 1.72
C LEU A 103 -0.79 -16.52 1.23
N ALA A 104 -0.79 -16.13 -0.05
CA ALA A 104 0.25 -15.29 -0.62
C ALA A 104 0.32 -13.92 0.07
N GLY A 105 -0.83 -13.29 0.32
CA GLY A 105 -0.94 -12.04 1.06
C GLY A 105 -0.46 -12.16 2.50
N GLY A 106 -0.84 -13.23 3.22
CA GLY A 106 -0.40 -13.49 4.59
C GLY A 106 1.11 -13.72 4.70
N ILE A 107 1.69 -14.51 3.78
CA ILE A 107 3.14 -14.73 3.70
C ILE A 107 3.85 -13.40 3.37
N GLY A 108 3.33 -12.66 2.38
CA GLY A 108 3.87 -11.34 1.99
C GLY A 108 3.85 -10.34 3.14
N GLN A 109 2.75 -10.28 3.88
CA GLN A 109 2.62 -9.40 5.05
C GLN A 109 3.57 -9.81 6.18
N GLY A 110 3.75 -11.11 6.42
CA GLY A 110 4.73 -11.62 7.37
C GLY A 110 6.18 -11.26 6.98
N LEU A 111 6.53 -11.44 5.70
CA LEU A 111 7.84 -11.08 5.16
C LEU A 111 8.11 -9.57 5.23
N LEU A 112 7.15 -8.73 4.85
CA LEU A 112 7.25 -7.27 4.93
C LEU A 112 7.42 -6.80 6.38
N THR A 113 6.67 -7.41 7.28
CA THR A 113 6.77 -7.12 8.71
C THR A 113 8.14 -7.53 9.27
N SER A 114 8.68 -8.66 8.82
CA SER A 114 10.04 -9.11 9.14
C SER A 114 11.11 -8.20 8.53
N SER A 115 10.94 -7.74 7.28
CA SER A 115 11.91 -6.86 6.63
C SER A 115 12.07 -5.53 7.36
N TYR A 116 10.98 -4.98 7.93
CA TYR A 116 11.07 -3.79 8.78
C TYR A 116 11.88 -3.99 10.07
N ARG A 117 12.06 -5.24 10.52
CA ARG A 117 12.88 -5.56 11.69
C ARG A 117 14.37 -5.64 11.36
N PHE A 118 14.72 -6.08 10.14
CA PHE A 118 16.10 -6.37 9.75
C PHE A 118 16.71 -5.33 8.79
N ALA A 119 15.91 -4.52 8.11
CA ALA A 119 16.37 -3.52 7.16
C ALA A 119 15.94 -2.10 7.56
N HIS A 120 16.86 -1.15 7.45
CA HIS A 120 16.57 0.27 7.64
C HIS A 120 15.49 0.72 6.66
N ALA A 121 14.59 1.62 7.10
CA ALA A 121 13.47 2.13 6.28
C ALA A 121 13.91 2.66 4.90
N SER A 122 15.16 3.11 4.78
CA SER A 122 15.75 3.61 3.54
C SER A 122 15.98 2.52 2.47
N LEU A 123 16.15 1.24 2.87
CA LEU A 123 16.28 0.10 1.94
C LEU A 123 14.94 -0.42 1.42
N VAL A 124 13.85 -0.18 2.17
CA VAL A 124 12.50 -0.64 1.78
C VAL A 124 11.85 0.32 0.78
N ALA A 125 12.15 1.62 0.87
CA ALA A 125 11.54 2.63 0.01
C ALA A 125 11.70 2.37 -1.51
N PRO A 126 12.85 1.90 -2.05
CA PRO A 126 12.97 1.51 -3.46
C PRO A 126 12.06 0.34 -3.86
N PHE A 127 11.81 -0.61 -2.95
CA PHE A 127 10.96 -1.78 -3.23
C PHE A 127 9.49 -1.40 -3.43
N ASP A 128 8.99 -0.37 -2.74
CA ASP A 128 7.60 0.10 -2.93
C ASP A 128 7.36 0.60 -4.36
N TYR A 129 8.34 1.30 -4.95
CA TYR A 129 8.24 1.77 -6.35
C TYR A 129 8.35 0.65 -7.37
N VAL A 130 9.25 -0.32 -7.12
CA VAL A 130 9.36 -1.51 -7.97
C VAL A 130 8.06 -2.32 -7.91
N SER A 131 7.45 -2.44 -6.73
CA SER A 131 6.15 -3.09 -6.54
C SER A 131 5.05 -2.40 -7.35
N MET A 132 5.07 -1.07 -7.47
CA MET A 132 4.13 -0.33 -8.33
C MET A 132 4.27 -0.70 -9.81
N ILE A 133 5.51 -0.86 -10.32
CA ILE A 133 5.76 -1.30 -11.70
C ILE A 133 5.23 -2.72 -11.90
N PHE A 134 5.52 -3.62 -10.96
CA PHE A 134 5.00 -5.00 -11.00
C PHE A 134 3.47 -5.04 -10.94
N ALA A 135 2.83 -4.16 -10.16
CA ALA A 135 1.37 -4.07 -10.10
C ALA A 135 0.77 -3.72 -11.46
N ILE A 136 1.34 -2.75 -12.18
CA ILE A 136 0.91 -2.39 -13.54
C ILE A 136 1.13 -3.55 -14.51
N ALA A 137 2.30 -4.21 -14.45
CA ALA A 137 2.61 -5.34 -15.32
C ALA A 137 1.65 -6.52 -15.09
N ILE A 138 1.40 -6.89 -13.83
CA ILE A 138 0.47 -7.96 -13.47
C ILE A 138 -0.96 -7.58 -13.86
N GLY A 139 -1.39 -6.33 -13.64
CA GLY A 139 -2.69 -5.82 -14.11
C GLY A 139 -2.88 -6.02 -15.62
N TYR A 140 -1.85 -5.68 -16.40
CA TYR A 140 -1.89 -5.87 -17.85
C TYR A 140 -1.89 -7.35 -18.26
N PHE A 141 -1.01 -8.18 -17.70
CA PHE A 141 -0.85 -9.58 -18.15
C PHE A 141 -1.91 -10.54 -17.61
N LEU A 142 -2.34 -10.38 -16.35
CA LEU A 142 -3.30 -11.30 -15.71
C LEU A 142 -4.74 -10.79 -15.82
N PHE A 143 -4.96 -9.48 -15.71
CA PHE A 143 -6.31 -8.90 -15.67
C PHE A 143 -6.72 -8.22 -16.97
N ALA A 144 -5.84 -8.24 -18.00
CA ALA A 144 -6.04 -7.56 -19.28
C ALA A 144 -6.40 -6.06 -19.11
N GLU A 145 -5.99 -5.45 -18.00
CA GLU A 145 -6.28 -4.06 -17.69
C GLU A 145 -5.32 -3.19 -18.50
N VAL A 146 -5.83 -2.55 -19.56
CA VAL A 146 -5.03 -1.70 -20.44
C VAL A 146 -4.80 -0.36 -19.73
N PRO A 147 -3.57 -0.04 -19.28
CA PRO A 147 -3.31 1.21 -18.60
C PRO A 147 -3.52 2.38 -19.56
N THR A 148 -4.38 3.32 -19.18
CA THR A 148 -4.59 4.54 -19.95
C THR A 148 -3.36 5.44 -19.87
N LEU A 149 -3.20 6.35 -20.84
CA LEU A 149 -2.12 7.33 -20.83
C LEU A 149 -2.15 8.21 -19.57
N GLN A 150 -3.35 8.46 -19.01
CA GLN A 150 -3.55 9.20 -17.77
C GLN A 150 -3.05 8.40 -16.55
N THR A 151 -3.38 7.10 -16.46
CA THR A 151 -2.86 6.20 -15.41
C THR A 151 -1.33 6.13 -15.43
N LEU A 152 -0.75 6.05 -16.63
CA LEU A 152 0.71 6.01 -16.81
C LEU A 152 1.38 7.33 -16.44
N ALA A 153 0.81 8.46 -16.85
CA ALA A 153 1.31 9.80 -16.53
C ALA A 153 1.21 10.08 -15.02
N GLY A 154 0.08 9.77 -14.39
CA GLY A 154 -0.12 9.92 -12.95
C GLY A 154 0.82 9.00 -12.14
N GLY A 155 0.98 7.74 -12.55
CA GLY A 155 1.93 6.80 -11.96
C GLY A 155 3.38 7.27 -12.08
N ALA A 156 3.78 7.81 -13.23
CA ALA A 156 5.11 8.39 -13.41
C ALA A 156 5.34 9.60 -12.49
N LEU A 157 4.33 10.44 -12.29
CA LEU A 157 4.39 11.58 -11.37
C LEU A 157 4.56 11.14 -9.91
N ILE A 158 3.84 10.09 -9.50
CA ILE A 158 3.94 9.49 -8.15
C ILE A 158 5.35 8.91 -7.94
N ALA A 159 5.88 8.18 -8.93
CA ALA A 159 7.25 7.65 -8.88
C ALA A 159 8.28 8.78 -8.77
N ALA A 160 8.15 9.83 -9.59
CA ALA A 160 9.07 10.98 -9.58
C ALA A 160 9.06 11.71 -8.23
N ALA A 161 7.87 11.95 -7.65
CA ALA A 161 7.72 12.53 -6.32
C ALA A 161 8.43 11.71 -5.25
N GLY A 162 8.26 10.39 -5.31
CA GLY A 162 8.89 9.43 -4.41
C GLY A 162 10.43 9.43 -4.48
N ILE A 163 10.95 9.30 -5.70
CA ILE A 163 12.39 9.33 -5.98
C ILE A 163 12.99 10.65 -5.50
N LEU A 164 12.30 11.78 -5.69
CA LEU A 164 12.76 13.10 -5.25
C LEU A 164 12.85 13.20 -3.72
N ILE A 165 11.93 12.58 -2.98
CA ILE A 165 11.99 12.50 -1.51
C ILE A 165 13.22 11.70 -1.08
N ILE A 166 13.41 10.51 -1.64
CA ILE A 166 14.53 9.62 -1.31
C ILE A 166 15.88 10.25 -1.65
N TRP A 167 16.00 10.82 -2.85
CA TRP A 167 17.22 11.49 -3.31
C TRP A 167 17.58 12.66 -2.40
N ARG A 168 16.60 13.42 -1.93
CA ARG A 168 16.85 14.51 -0.99
C ARG A 168 17.23 14.00 0.40
N GLU A 169 16.60 12.94 0.88
CA GLU A 169 16.87 12.35 2.20
C GLU A 169 18.26 11.72 2.27
N SER A 170 18.69 11.07 1.20
CA SER A 170 20.06 10.57 1.03
C SER A 170 21.10 11.70 0.92
N ARG A 171 20.79 12.79 0.20
CA ARG A 171 21.67 13.99 0.09
C ARG A 171 21.80 14.76 1.40
N LEU A 172 20.75 14.80 2.24
CA LEU A 172 20.76 15.51 3.52
C LEU A 172 21.49 14.75 4.64
N GLY A 173 22.10 13.60 4.33
CA GLY A 173 22.95 12.89 5.28
C GLY A 173 22.22 12.47 6.55
N MET A 174 20.89 12.28 6.48
CA MET A 174 20.14 11.65 7.58
C MET A 174 20.42 10.15 7.57
N ASN A 175 21.68 9.82 7.86
CA ASN A 175 22.15 8.57 8.42
C ASN A 175 21.64 8.48 9.88
N ARG A 176 20.32 8.66 10.08
CA ARG A 176 19.64 8.24 11.30
C ARG A 176 19.60 6.73 11.19
N ASP A 177 20.72 6.11 11.56
CA ASP A 177 20.78 4.90 12.36
C ASP A 177 22.25 4.47 12.47
N LYS A 178 23.01 5.21 13.29
CA LYS A 178 24.03 4.53 14.09
C LYS A 178 23.22 3.80 15.18
N PRO A 179 23.18 2.46 15.23
CA PRO A 179 22.54 1.77 16.34
C PRO A 179 23.18 2.28 17.63
N ARG A 180 22.37 2.95 18.47
CA ARG A 180 22.80 3.39 19.79
C ARG A 180 23.12 2.15 20.61
N GLY A 181 24.41 1.87 20.73
CA GLY A 181 25.09 1.03 21.71
C GLY A 181 24.29 -0.12 22.32
N ALA A 182 24.52 -1.33 21.83
CA ALA A 182 24.57 -2.47 22.74
C ALA A 182 25.87 -2.30 23.56
N GLY A 183 25.74 -1.97 24.85
CA GLY A 183 26.86 -1.92 25.77
C GLY A 183 27.57 -3.28 25.88
N PRO A 184 28.83 -3.31 26.33
CA PRO A 184 29.58 -4.56 26.46
C PRO A 184 28.87 -5.53 27.42
N PRO A 185 28.96 -6.85 27.17
CA PRO A 185 28.30 -7.85 28.01
C PRO A 185 28.79 -7.75 29.46
N PRO A 186 27.91 -7.93 30.46
CA PRO A 186 28.32 -7.96 31.85
C PRO A 186 29.32 -9.10 32.06
N GLN A 187 30.53 -8.74 32.46
CA GLN A 187 31.52 -9.67 33.01
C GLN A 187 31.22 -9.82 34.49
N VAL A 188 30.52 -10.88 34.88
CA VAL A 188 30.80 -11.76 36.05
C VAL A 188 29.76 -12.86 36.12
#